data_AF-A0A5C5ZAA4-F1
#
_entry.id   AF-A0A5C5ZAA4-F1
#
_cell.length_a   1.000
_cell.length_b   1.000
_cell.length_c   1.000
_cell.angle_alpha   90.00
_cell.angle_beta   90.00
_cell.angle_gamma   90.00
#
_symmetry.space_group_name_H-M   'P 1'
#
loop_
_entity.id
_entity.type
_entity.pdbx_description
1 polymer ?
#
loop_
_entity_poly.entity_id
_entity_poly.type
_entity_poly.pdbx_seq_one_letter_code
_entity_poly.pdbx_strand_id
1 'polypeptide(L)' 'MPKALCLISLVASILILVLFLADAAMGMLGMTDMAPLRSANMLMDITFVIIGGIMVYLSWSTYREQR' A
#
# COMPACT_ATOMS: atom_id res chain seq x y z
N MET A 1 11.85 17.02 -15.08
CA MET A 1 12.16 16.50 -13.73
C MET A 1 11.26 15.31 -13.36
N PRO A 2 11.29 14.19 -14.12
CA PRO A 2 10.38 13.06 -13.91
C PRO A 2 10.77 12.10 -12.77
N LYS A 3 12.05 12.09 -12.38
CA LYS A 3 12.59 11.17 -11.35
C LYS A 3 12.02 11.41 -9.95
N ALA A 4 11.83 12.68 -9.56
CA ALA A 4 11.32 13.02 -8.24
C ALA A 4 9.84 12.61 -8.06
N LEU A 5 9.02 12.81 -9.10
CA LEU A 5 7.60 12.45 -9.09
C LEU A 5 7.40 10.93 -8.98
N CYS A 6 8.21 10.13 -9.68
CA CYS A 6 8.18 8.67 -9.59
C CYS A 6 8.62 8.16 -8.22
N LEU A 7 9.62 8.78 -7.60
CA LEU A 7 10.07 8.39 -6.26
C LEU A 7 9.01 8.71 -5.19
N ILE A 8 8.32 9.85 -5.32
CA ILE A 8 7.20 10.21 -4.42
C ILE A 8 6.05 9.21 -4.57
N SER A 9 5.66 8.85 -5.81
CA SER A 9 4.59 7.86 -6.02
C SER A 9 4.94 6.48 -5.49
N LEU A 10 6.21 6.06 -5.63
CA LEU A 10 6.72 4.82 -5.05
C LEU A 10 6.60 4.83 -3.53
N VAL A 11 7.08 5.89 -2.87
CA VAL A 11 7.03 6.00 -1.40
C VAL A 11 5.58 6.03 -0.92
N ALA A 12 4.71 6.83 -1.55
CA ALA A 12 3.31 6.92 -1.19
C ALA A 12 2.58 5.57 -1.34
N SER A 13 2.81 4.85 -2.44
CA SER A 13 2.20 3.53 -2.66
C SER A 13 2.71 2.47 -1.68
N ILE A 14 4.00 2.50 -1.30
CA ILE A 14 4.53 1.63 -0.24
C ILE A 14 3.86 1.92 1.10
N LEU A 15 3.71 3.19 1.48
CA LEU A 15 3.07 3.56 2.74
C LEU A 15 1.61 3.09 2.78
N ILE A 16 0.86 3.26 1.69
CA ILE A 16 -0.51 2.77 1.56
C ILE A 16 -0.54 1.25 1.73
N LEU A 17 0.34 0.53 1.03
CA LEU A 17 0.41 -0.93 1.09
C LEU A 17 0.68 -1.40 2.53
N VAL A 18 1.65 -0.79 3.22
CA VAL A 18 1.96 -1.13 4.62
C VAL A 18 0.77 -0.87 5.55
N LEU A 19 0.08 0.27 5.39
CA LEU A 19 -1.09 0.60 6.22
C LEU A 19 -2.22 -0.41 6.06
N PHE A 20 -2.63 -0.70 4.82
CA PHE A 20 -3.74 -1.60 4.56
C PHE A 20 -3.38 -3.07 4.80
N LEU A 21 -2.12 -3.47 4.62
CA LEU A 21 -1.67 -4.81 4.94
C LEU A 21 -1.61 -5.01 6.47
N ALA A 22 -1.17 -4.00 7.22
CA ALA A 22 -1.23 -4.01 8.67
C ALA A 22 -2.67 -4.05 9.19
N ASP A 23 -3.58 -3.28 8.58
CA ASP A 23 -5.00 -3.29 8.96
C ASP A 23 -5.65 -4.65 8.67
N ALA A 24 -5.44 -5.22 7.47
CA ALA A 24 -5.91 -6.55 7.13
C ALA A 24 -5.36 -7.63 8.07
N ALA A 25 -4.06 -7.57 8.41
CA ALA A 25 -3.42 -8.52 9.32
C ALA A 25 -4.01 -8.42 10.74
N MET A 26 -4.18 -7.21 11.28
CA MET A 26 -4.77 -7.00 12.61
C MET A 26 -6.26 -7.33 12.64
N GLY A 27 -6.99 -7.04 11.55
CA GLY A 27 -8.38 -7.44 11.36
C GLY A 27 -8.57 -8.96 11.36
N MET A 28 -7.70 -9.70 10.66
CA MET A 28 -7.70 -11.17 10.67
C MET A 28 -7.39 -11.76 12.05
N LEU A 29 -6.58 -11.08 12.86
CA LEU A 29 -6.25 -11.48 14.24
C LEU A 29 -7.34 -11.09 15.26
N GLY A 30 -8.43 -10.45 14.83
CA GLY A 30 -9.51 -9.99 15.71
C GLY A 30 -9.15 -8.80 16.59
N MET A 31 -8.02 -8.13 16.33
CA MET A 31 -7.51 -6.99 17.10
C MET A 31 -8.06 -5.67 16.57
N THR A 32 -9.39 -5.53 16.52
CA THR A 32 -10.09 -4.38 15.92
C THR A 32 -9.84 -3.05 16.65
N ASP A 33 -9.52 -3.07 17.95
CA ASP A 33 -9.19 -1.87 18.72
C ASP A 33 -7.78 -1.32 18.44
N MET A 34 -6.88 -2.16 17.94
CA MET A 34 -5.49 -1.79 17.61
C MET A 34 -5.30 -1.59 16.09
N ALA A 35 -6.27 -2.02 15.28
CA ALA A 35 -6.23 -1.90 13.84
C ALA A 35 -6.34 -0.42 13.41
N PRO A 36 -5.43 0.10 12.55
CA PRO A 36 -5.36 1.50 12.13
C PRO A 36 -6.68 2.07 11.58
N LEU A 37 -7.42 1.25 10.84
CA LEU A 37 -8.72 1.54 10.24
C LEU A 37 -9.84 0.70 10.88
N ARG A 38 -9.56 0.09 12.04
CA ARG A 38 -10.46 -0.75 12.84
C ARG A 38 -10.99 -1.98 12.10
N SER A 39 -10.35 -2.40 11.02
CA SER A 39 -10.83 -3.49 10.16
C SER A 39 -12.30 -3.28 9.73
N ALA A 40 -12.67 -2.03 9.43
CA ALA A 40 -14.06 -1.66 9.14
C ALA A 40 -14.64 -2.39 7.92
N ASN A 41 -13.80 -2.68 6.92
CA ASN A 41 -14.21 -3.46 5.75
C ASN A 41 -13.04 -4.24 5.16
N MET A 42 -13.01 -5.55 5.42
CA MET A 42 -11.95 -6.45 4.95
C MET A 42 -11.79 -6.46 3.41
N LEU A 43 -12.89 -6.21 2.67
CA LEU A 43 -12.84 -6.13 1.20
C LEU A 43 -12.09 -4.89 0.72
N MET A 44 -12.17 -3.77 1.47
CA MET A 44 -11.41 -2.56 1.20
C MET A 44 -9.92 -2.84 1.37
N ASP A 45 -9.53 -3.47 2.49
CA ASP A 45 -8.12 -3.69 2.80
C ASP A 45 -7.45 -4.60 1.78
N ILE A 46 -8.11 -5.71 1.41
CA ILE A 46 -7.61 -6.62 0.36
C ILE A 46 -7.48 -5.87 -0.98
N THR A 47 -8.46 -5.05 -1.34
CA THR A 47 -8.43 -4.29 -2.60
C THR A 47 -7.26 -3.31 -2.63
N PHE A 48 -7.04 -2.57 -1.54
CA PHE A 48 -5.94 -1.61 -1.43
C PHE A 48 -4.57 -2.29 -1.37
N VAL A 49 -4.46 -3.47 -0.76
CA VAL A 49 -3.22 -4.26 -0.79
C VAL A 49 -2.90 -4.70 -2.22
N ILE A 50 -3.89 -5.19 -2.97
CA ILE A 50 -3.69 -5.63 -4.36
C ILE A 50 -3.32 -4.45 -5.26
N ILE A 51 -4.11 -3.38 -5.26
CA ILE A 51 -3.86 -2.20 -6.11
C ILE A 51 -2.58 -1.49 -5.69
N GLY A 52 -2.34 -1.38 -4.38
CA GLY A 52 -1.09 -0.84 -3.83
C GLY A 52 0.13 -1.62 -4.30
N GLY A 53 0.06 -2.96 -4.29
CA GLY A 53 1.12 -3.83 -4.82
C GLY A 53 1.41 -3.58 -6.31
N ILE A 54 0.36 -3.45 -7.12
CA ILE A 54 0.49 -3.12 -8.55
C ILE A 54 1.16 -1.74 -8.71
N MET A 55 0.72 -0.72 -7.96
CA MET A 55 1.28 0.62 -8.01
C MET A 55 2.76 0.66 -7.62
N VAL A 56 3.16 -0.07 -6.58
CA VAL A 56 4.56 -0.20 -6.18
C VAL A 56 5.36 -0.87 -7.30
N TYR A 57 4.86 -1.96 -7.89
CA TYR A 57 5.53 -2.66 -8.98
C TYR A 57 5.72 -1.76 -10.21
N LEU A 58 4.68 -1.05 -10.64
CA LEU A 58 4.74 -0.15 -11.80
C LEU A 58 5.68 1.04 -11.55
N SER A 59 5.60 1.64 -10.35
CA SER A 59 6.49 2.73 -9.96
C SER A 59 7.95 2.27 -9.90
N TRP A 60 8.20 1.06 -9.39
CA TRP A 60 9.53 0.48 -9.33
C TRP A 60 10.09 0.15 -10.71
N SER A 61 9.28 -0.43 -11.60
CA SER A 61 9.68 -0.71 -12.99
C SER A 61 10.07 0.58 -13.70
N THR A 62 9.20 1.60 -13.63
CA THR A 62 9.43 2.92 -14.23
C THR A 62 10.68 3.58 -13.67
N TYR A 63 10.90 3.49 -12.35
CA TYR A 63 12.10 4.02 -11.71
C TYR A 63 13.38 3.34 -12.21
N ARG A 64 13.33 2.02 -12.45
CA ARG A 64 14.46 1.26 -12.97
C ARG A 64 14.77 1.58 -14.43
N GLU A 65 13.75 1.85 -15.25
CA GLU A 65 13.92 2.28 -16.65
C GLU A 65 14.45 3.71 -16.79
N GLN A 66 14.19 4.57 -15.81
CA GLN A 66 14.75 5.93 -15.75
C GLN A 66 16.18 5.99 -15.14
N ARG A 67 16.75 4.84 -14.75
CA ARG A 67 18.08 4.74 -14.14
C ARG A 67 19.16 4.55 -15.19
#